data_AF-J0MWV2-F1
#
_entry.id   AF-J0MWV2-F1
#
_cell.length_a   1.000
_cell.length_b   1.000
_cell.length_c   1.000
_cell.angle_alpha   90.00
_cell.angle_beta   90.00
_cell.angle_gamma   90.00
#
_symmetry.space_group_name_H-M   'P 1'
#
loop_
_entity.id
_entity.type
_entity.pdbx_description
1 polymer ?
#
loop_
_entity_poly.entity_id
_entity_poly.type
_entity_poly.pdbx_seq_one_letter_code
_entity_poly.pdbx_strand_id
1 'polypeptide(L)'
;MRSIQRKLHSERGTSFLIALLFFLICLTMGSLILTAATANAVKAKDRYENQQNYLAAASAARLIKDTIGNYTYTEGKTWQSWQTGIDPATGLPIMESGWKKITPFLSPDDEGDLLTDAYDDTRGLTKYRGSFEIKADEGMPGVQAEFAMEQGGDATIVLTAGEYSMAVSFTARTAHTTDHTTYDYYKTSWSSGVITKGAD
;
A
#
# COMPACT_ATOMS: atom_id res chain seq x y z
N MET A 1 -7.09 37.50 74.44
CA MET A 1 -6.39 36.40 73.74
C MET A 1 -6.76 34.96 74.18
N ARG A 2 -7.42 34.71 75.34
CA ARG A 2 -7.78 33.35 75.79
C ARG A 2 -9.04 32.72 75.16
N SER A 3 -9.88 33.49 74.47
CA SER A 3 -11.16 32.98 73.94
C SER A 3 -11.01 32.20 72.62
N ILE A 4 -9.96 32.46 71.84
CA ILE A 4 -9.71 31.79 70.56
C ILE A 4 -9.15 30.37 70.79
N GLN A 5 -8.26 30.19 71.79
CA GLN A 5 -7.70 28.89 72.14
C GLN A 5 -8.74 27.92 72.72
N ARG A 6 -9.74 28.41 73.48
CA ARG A 6 -10.80 27.55 74.03
C ARG A 6 -11.80 27.09 72.97
N LYS A 7 -12.01 27.87 71.89
CA LYS A 7 -12.82 27.45 70.75
C LYS A 7 -12.17 26.36 69.90
N LEU A 8 -10.85 26.22 69.93
CA LEU A 8 -10.10 25.16 69.23
C LEU A 8 -10.08 23.82 69.99
N HIS A 9 -10.41 23.81 71.29
CA HIS A 9 -10.36 22.62 72.16
C HIS A 9 -11.73 22.00 72.49
N SER A 10 -12.81 22.56 71.93
CA SER A 10 -14.19 22.08 72.13
C SER A 10 -14.72 21.58 70.79
N GLU A 11 -14.84 20.26 70.64
CA GLU A 11 -15.40 19.51 69.48
C GLU A 11 -14.85 19.83 68.08
N ARG A 12 -13.94 20.79 67.95
CA ARG A 12 -13.34 21.24 66.68
C ARG A 12 -12.30 20.28 66.11
N GLY A 13 -11.64 19.46 66.94
CA GLY A 13 -10.69 18.45 66.46
C GLY A 13 -11.37 17.46 65.52
N THR A 14 -12.56 16.98 65.89
CA THR A 14 -13.37 16.06 65.08
C THR A 14 -13.90 16.74 63.81
N SER A 15 -14.37 17.98 63.89
CA SER A 15 -14.86 18.72 62.72
C SER A 15 -13.76 19.06 61.71
N PHE A 16 -12.56 19.43 62.18
CA PHE A 16 -11.41 19.69 61.31
C PHE A 16 -10.87 18.40 60.67
N LEU A 17 -10.88 17.29 61.41
CA LEU A 17 -10.48 15.98 60.93
C LEU A 17 -11.48 15.44 59.89
N ILE A 18 -12.80 15.64 60.10
CA ILE A 18 -13.83 15.34 59.11
C ILE A 18 -13.67 16.19 57.84
N ALA A 19 -13.36 17.48 57.97
CA ALA A 19 -13.11 18.35 56.82
C ALA A 19 -11.84 17.93 56.04
N LEU A 20 -10.78 17.53 56.75
CA LEU A 20 -9.55 17.01 56.15
C LEU A 20 -9.79 15.68 55.44
N LEU A 21 -10.59 14.79 56.04
CA LEU A 21 -10.99 13.51 55.44
C LEU A 21 -11.82 13.75 54.17
N PHE A 22 -12.77 14.67 54.21
CA PHE A 22 -13.57 15.03 53.03
C PHE A 22 -12.69 15.64 51.92
N PHE A 23 -11.75 16.51 52.28
CA PHE A 23 -10.78 17.06 51.34
C PHE A 23 -9.89 15.98 50.72
N LEU A 24 -9.44 15.00 51.52
CA LEU A 24 -8.66 13.86 51.05
C LEU A 24 -9.48 13.03 50.03
N ILE A 25 -10.76 12.76 50.32
CA ILE A 25 -11.67 12.04 49.42
C ILE A 25 -11.89 12.83 48.13
N CYS A 26 -12.06 14.16 48.22
CA CYS A 26 -12.18 15.01 47.03
C CYS A 26 -10.90 15.02 46.20
N LEU A 27 -9.72 15.02 46.82
CA LEU A 27 -8.43 14.97 46.12
C LEU A 27 -8.22 13.62 45.41
N THR A 28 -8.55 12.50 46.07
CA THR A 28 -8.44 11.17 45.46
C THR A 28 -9.46 10.98 44.34
N MET A 29 -10.70 11.45 44.52
CA MET A 29 -11.70 11.40 43.46
C MET A 29 -11.33 12.32 42.29
N GLY A 30 -10.78 13.50 42.57
CA GLY A 30 -10.30 14.44 41.56
C GLY A 30 -9.12 13.89 40.75
N SER A 31 -8.16 13.21 41.40
CA SER A 31 -7.07 12.56 40.69
C SER A 31 -7.55 11.38 39.84
N LEU A 32 -8.49 10.57 40.33
CA LEU A 32 -9.09 9.48 39.57
C LEU A 32 -9.83 9.98 38.32
N ILE A 33 -10.64 11.04 38.44
CA ILE A 33 -11.35 11.65 37.30
C ILE A 33 -10.33 12.20 36.29
N LEU A 34 -9.29 12.88 36.75
CA LEU A 34 -8.24 13.41 35.88
C LEU A 34 -7.50 12.28 35.16
N THR A 35 -7.11 11.20 35.86
CA THR A 35 -6.47 10.02 35.28
C THR A 35 -7.38 9.31 34.28
N ALA A 36 -8.68 9.19 34.57
CA ALA A 36 -9.63 8.60 33.63
C ALA A 36 -9.80 9.47 32.37
N ALA A 37 -9.89 10.79 32.54
CA ALA A 37 -9.98 11.74 31.43
C ALA A 37 -8.71 11.75 30.56
N THR A 38 -7.53 11.76 31.16
CA THR A 38 -6.25 11.70 30.42
C THR A 38 -6.06 10.35 29.74
N ALA A 39 -6.39 9.24 30.42
CA ALA A 39 -6.37 7.91 29.81
C ALA A 39 -7.33 7.82 28.62
N ASN A 40 -8.53 8.42 28.72
CA ASN A 40 -9.49 8.46 27.62
C ASN A 40 -9.03 9.39 26.48
N ALA A 41 -8.40 10.52 26.78
CA ALA A 41 -7.85 11.44 25.78
C ALA A 41 -6.69 10.80 25.00
N VAL A 42 -5.78 10.10 25.69
CA VAL A 42 -4.70 9.34 25.05
C VAL A 42 -5.28 8.23 24.18
N LYS A 43 -6.23 7.44 24.71
CA LYS A 43 -6.92 6.40 23.95
C LYS A 43 -7.72 6.94 22.76
N ALA A 44 -8.21 8.18 22.82
CA ALA A 44 -8.92 8.79 21.70
C ALA A 44 -7.92 9.18 20.60
N LYS A 45 -6.80 9.82 20.96
CA LYS A 45 -5.74 10.17 20.00
C LYS A 45 -5.18 8.93 19.30
N ASP A 46 -4.85 7.89 20.07
CA ASP A 46 -4.34 6.61 19.56
C ASP A 46 -5.34 5.92 18.62
N ARG A 47 -6.64 5.95 18.95
CA ARG A 47 -7.70 5.45 18.05
C ARG A 47 -7.75 6.22 16.73
N TYR A 48 -7.60 7.54 16.74
CA TYR A 48 -7.63 8.33 15.52
C TYR A 48 -6.43 8.02 14.61
N GLU A 49 -5.23 7.93 15.19
CA GLU A 49 -4.00 7.59 14.46
C GLU A 49 -4.09 6.18 13.85
N ASN A 50 -4.53 5.20 14.65
CA ASN A 50 -4.75 3.84 14.17
C ASN A 50 -5.82 3.75 13.07
N GLN A 51 -6.89 4.54 13.18
CA GLN A 51 -7.93 4.56 12.16
C GLN A 51 -7.45 5.21 10.85
N GLN A 52 -6.60 6.23 10.93
CA GLN A 52 -5.97 6.83 9.75
C GLN A 52 -5.02 5.85 9.05
N ASN A 53 -4.18 5.15 9.81
CA ASN A 53 -3.30 4.09 9.28
C ASN A 53 -4.09 3.00 8.55
N TYR A 54 -5.16 2.49 9.18
CA TYR A 54 -6.04 1.51 8.54
C TYR A 54 -6.67 2.03 7.25
N LEU A 55 -7.19 3.25 7.26
CA LEU A 55 -7.83 3.84 6.07
C LEU A 55 -6.83 4.08 4.95
N ALA A 56 -5.60 4.48 5.27
CA ALA A 56 -4.53 4.68 4.29
C ALA A 56 -4.11 3.36 3.64
N ALA A 57 -3.88 2.30 4.43
CA ALA A 57 -3.59 0.98 3.87
C ALA A 57 -4.76 0.42 3.05
N ALA A 58 -6.00 0.60 3.53
CA ALA A 58 -7.20 0.14 2.83
C ALA A 58 -7.48 0.89 1.52
N SER A 59 -7.27 2.21 1.49
CA SER A 59 -7.44 3.01 0.27
C SER A 59 -6.37 2.66 -0.77
N ALA A 60 -5.10 2.53 -0.35
CA ALA A 60 -4.02 2.07 -1.20
C ALA A 60 -4.28 0.66 -1.75
N ALA A 61 -4.76 -0.26 -0.92
CA ALA A 61 -5.08 -1.63 -1.34
C ALA A 61 -6.20 -1.66 -2.40
N ARG A 62 -7.24 -0.84 -2.22
CA ARG A 62 -8.32 -0.70 -3.22
C ARG A 62 -7.83 -0.08 -4.52
N LEU A 63 -7.01 0.97 -4.42
CA LEU A 63 -6.42 1.62 -5.59
C LEU A 63 -5.59 0.61 -6.40
N ILE A 64 -4.65 -0.09 -5.76
CA ILE A 64 -3.78 -1.06 -6.41
C ILE A 64 -4.57 -2.22 -7.02
N LYS A 65 -5.57 -2.73 -6.29
CA LYS A 65 -6.48 -3.77 -6.78
C LYS A 65 -7.14 -3.36 -8.10
N ASP A 66 -7.65 -2.13 -8.17
CA ASP A 66 -8.40 -1.64 -9.33
C ASP A 66 -7.46 -1.21 -10.47
N THR A 67 -6.25 -0.72 -10.16
CA THR A 67 -5.26 -0.35 -11.17
C THR A 67 -4.72 -1.60 -11.87
N ILE A 68 -4.04 -2.52 -11.17
CA ILE A 68 -3.30 -3.64 -11.81
C ILE A 68 -4.22 -4.59 -12.57
N GLY A 69 -5.45 -4.82 -12.09
CA GLY A 69 -6.40 -5.71 -12.75
C GLY A 69 -6.86 -5.25 -14.14
N ASN A 70 -6.59 -4.00 -14.53
CA ASN A 70 -6.97 -3.44 -15.83
C ASN A 70 -5.85 -3.48 -16.88
N TYR A 71 -4.65 -3.95 -16.53
CA TYR A 71 -3.49 -3.91 -17.44
C TYR A 71 -3.31 -5.25 -18.16
N THR A 72 -2.84 -5.16 -19.41
CA THR A 72 -2.37 -6.33 -20.17
C THR A 72 -0.95 -6.08 -20.66
N TYR A 73 -0.07 -7.02 -20.33
CA TYR A 73 1.30 -7.05 -20.83
C TYR A 73 1.36 -7.83 -22.14
N THR A 74 1.98 -7.26 -23.18
CA THR A 74 2.17 -7.92 -24.47
C THR A 74 3.64 -7.98 -24.85
N GLU A 75 4.13 -9.17 -25.19
CA GLU A 75 5.47 -9.38 -25.74
C GLU A 75 5.42 -10.32 -26.94
N GLY A 76 6.41 -10.28 -27.83
CA GLY A 76 6.44 -11.20 -28.96
C GLY A 76 7.28 -10.74 -30.12
N LYS A 77 6.88 -11.15 -31.32
CA LYS A 77 7.48 -10.75 -32.58
C LYS A 77 6.41 -10.62 -33.66
N THR A 78 6.67 -9.76 -34.63
CA THR A 78 5.83 -9.57 -35.82
C THR A 78 6.69 -9.63 -37.07
N TRP A 79 6.13 -10.10 -38.17
CA TRP A 79 6.78 -10.13 -39.46
C TRP A 79 6.75 -8.72 -40.07
N GLN A 80 7.92 -8.15 -40.35
CA GLN A 80 8.03 -6.81 -40.93
C GLN A 80 8.90 -6.85 -42.18
N SER A 81 8.61 -5.92 -43.10
CA SER A 81 9.46 -5.62 -44.24
C SER A 81 10.00 -4.20 -44.10
N TRP A 82 11.29 -4.00 -44.33
CA TRP A 82 11.93 -2.69 -44.27
C TRP A 82 12.88 -2.50 -45.45
N GLN A 83 13.10 -1.24 -45.81
CA GLN A 83 14.03 -0.89 -46.86
C GLN A 83 15.46 -0.84 -46.30
N THR A 84 16.37 -1.63 -46.88
CA THR A 84 17.79 -1.68 -46.48
C THR A 84 18.68 -0.87 -47.43
N GLY A 85 18.21 -0.56 -48.65
CA GLY A 85 18.96 0.26 -49.59
C GLY A 85 18.22 0.58 -50.88
N ILE A 86 18.95 1.08 -51.87
CA ILE A 86 18.49 1.27 -53.24
C ILE A 86 19.44 0.48 -54.14
N ASP A 87 18.88 -0.36 -55.01
CA ASP A 87 19.66 -1.12 -55.98
C ASP A 87 20.27 -0.16 -57.01
N PRO A 88 21.62 -0.10 -57.14
CA PRO A 88 22.29 0.81 -58.06
C PRO A 88 22.04 0.49 -59.55
N ALA A 89 21.56 -0.72 -59.90
CA ALA A 89 21.27 -1.10 -61.28
C ALA A 89 19.84 -0.74 -61.71
N THR A 90 18.87 -0.82 -60.81
CA THR A 90 17.45 -0.64 -61.12
C THR A 90 16.86 0.64 -60.54
N GLY A 91 17.54 1.29 -59.58
CA GLY A 91 17.02 2.43 -58.83
C GLY A 91 15.85 2.09 -57.90
N LEU A 92 15.52 0.80 -57.75
CA LEU A 92 14.42 0.34 -56.91
C LEU A 92 14.88 0.12 -55.46
N PRO A 93 13.97 0.30 -54.48
CA PRO A 93 14.30 0.03 -53.09
C PRO A 93 14.52 -1.47 -52.85
N ILE A 94 15.61 -1.81 -52.17
CA ILE A 94 15.89 -3.17 -51.71
C ILE A 94 15.13 -3.37 -50.40
N MET A 95 14.18 -4.31 -50.43
CA MET A 95 13.39 -4.69 -49.26
C MET A 95 13.93 -5.97 -48.64
N GLU A 96 14.11 -5.96 -47.33
CA GLU A 96 14.35 -7.15 -46.52
C GLU A 96 13.12 -7.42 -45.66
N SER A 97 12.89 -8.69 -45.33
CA SER A 97 11.79 -9.08 -44.44
C SER A 97 12.25 -10.11 -43.42
N GLY A 98 11.64 -10.06 -42.24
CA GLY A 98 11.92 -11.00 -41.18
C GLY A 98 11.15 -10.70 -39.91
N TRP A 99 11.31 -11.59 -38.93
CA TRP A 99 10.75 -11.43 -37.60
C TRP A 99 11.44 -10.29 -36.85
N LYS A 100 10.65 -9.30 -36.43
CA LYS A 100 11.08 -8.22 -35.53
C LYS A 100 10.46 -8.42 -34.16
N LYS A 101 11.27 -8.37 -33.12
CA LYS A 101 10.81 -8.44 -31.73
C LYS A 101 9.95 -7.19 -31.43
N ILE A 102 8.80 -7.41 -30.81
CA ILE A 102 7.96 -6.36 -30.25
C ILE A 102 8.64 -5.88 -28.96
N THR A 103 8.84 -4.57 -28.81
CA THR A 103 9.23 -3.99 -27.53
C THR A 103 8.10 -4.27 -26.53
N PRO A 104 8.34 -5.01 -25.43
CA PRO A 104 7.28 -5.32 -24.48
C PRO A 104 6.64 -4.04 -23.97
N PHE A 105 5.32 -4.06 -23.86
CA PHE A 105 4.58 -2.92 -23.36
C PHE A 105 3.44 -3.37 -22.47
N LEU A 106 3.15 -2.53 -21.47
CA LEU A 106 1.93 -2.55 -20.71
C LEU A 106 1.00 -1.52 -21.33
N SER A 107 -0.10 -1.98 -21.89
CA SER A 107 -1.25 -1.11 -22.09
C SER A 107 -2.02 -1.11 -20.78
N PRO A 108 -2.18 0.05 -20.10
CA PRO A 108 -3.51 0.61 -19.89
C PRO A 108 -3.90 1.49 -21.09
N ASP A 109 -2.89 1.76 -21.94
CA ASP A 109 -2.57 2.85 -22.86
C ASP A 109 -1.42 3.84 -22.42
N ASP A 110 -0.76 3.71 -21.25
CA ASP A 110 0.67 3.95 -20.90
C ASP A 110 0.95 4.06 -19.37
N GLU A 111 2.21 3.86 -18.98
CA GLU A 111 2.83 3.69 -17.63
C GLU A 111 2.86 2.25 -17.12
N GLY A 112 4.00 1.60 -17.33
CA GLY A 112 4.27 0.29 -16.79
C GLY A 112 5.75 -0.03 -16.77
N ASP A 113 6.54 0.74 -16.03
CA ASP A 113 7.95 0.42 -15.81
C ASP A 113 8.06 -0.79 -14.87
N LEU A 114 7.43 -0.72 -13.69
CA LEU A 114 7.56 -1.74 -12.65
C LEU A 114 7.04 -3.14 -13.04
N LEU A 115 5.88 -3.24 -13.68
CA LEU A 115 5.30 -4.53 -14.08
C LEU A 115 5.96 -5.09 -15.34
N THR A 116 6.40 -4.24 -16.28
CA THR A 116 7.17 -4.66 -17.47
C THR A 116 8.51 -5.20 -17.01
N ASP A 117 9.21 -4.46 -16.15
CA ASP A 117 10.51 -4.85 -15.62
C ASP A 117 10.40 -6.13 -14.78
N ALA A 118 9.40 -6.22 -13.90
CA ALA A 118 9.19 -7.43 -13.09
C ALA A 118 8.91 -8.66 -13.96
N TYR A 119 8.09 -8.54 -15.00
CA TYR A 119 7.79 -9.66 -15.89
C TYR A 119 8.99 -10.03 -16.78
N ASP A 120 9.69 -9.03 -17.33
CA ASP A 120 10.91 -9.21 -18.14
C ASP A 120 12.07 -9.84 -17.32
N ASP A 121 12.18 -9.51 -16.04
CA ASP A 121 13.20 -10.08 -15.13
C ASP A 121 12.82 -11.48 -14.67
N THR A 122 11.53 -11.73 -14.41
CA THR A 122 11.10 -13.05 -13.96
C THR A 122 11.21 -14.09 -15.08
N ARG A 123 10.79 -13.80 -16.33
CA ARG A 123 10.88 -14.69 -17.53
C ARG A 123 10.69 -16.21 -17.27
N GLY A 124 9.96 -16.55 -16.22
CA GLY A 124 9.79 -17.90 -15.72
C GLY A 124 10.99 -18.57 -15.01
N LEU A 125 11.95 -17.88 -14.40
CA LEU A 125 13.11 -18.49 -13.71
C LEU A 125 13.46 -17.93 -12.31
N THR A 126 13.01 -16.72 -11.95
CA THR A 126 13.36 -16.07 -10.67
C THR A 126 12.15 -15.38 -10.02
N LYS A 127 12.27 -15.02 -8.73
CA LYS A 127 11.30 -14.16 -8.03
C LYS A 127 11.78 -12.72 -8.08
N TYR A 128 10.90 -11.79 -8.46
CA TYR A 128 11.18 -10.36 -8.39
C TYR A 128 10.61 -9.76 -7.11
N ARG A 129 11.35 -8.84 -6.50
CA ARG A 129 10.87 -8.01 -5.38
C ARG A 129 11.26 -6.56 -5.59
N GLY A 130 10.33 -5.67 -5.28
CA GLY A 130 10.56 -4.22 -5.28
C GLY A 130 9.84 -3.59 -4.09
N SER A 131 10.34 -2.45 -3.63
CA SER A 131 9.66 -1.66 -2.61
C SER A 131 9.55 -0.21 -3.04
N PHE A 132 8.43 0.42 -2.70
CA PHE A 132 8.15 1.82 -2.99
C PHE A 132 7.24 2.40 -1.92
N GLU A 133 7.26 3.72 -1.75
CA GLU A 133 6.43 4.42 -0.78
C GLU A 133 5.29 5.15 -1.50
N ILE A 134 4.07 4.91 -1.06
CA ILE A 134 2.88 5.62 -1.53
C ILE A 134 2.62 6.75 -0.54
N LYS A 135 2.95 7.97 -0.96
CA LYS A 135 2.66 9.18 -0.18
C LYS A 135 1.28 9.68 -0.54
N ALA A 136 0.41 9.75 0.45
CA ALA A 136 -0.84 10.49 0.34
C ALA A 136 -0.58 11.98 0.65
N ASP A 137 -1.59 12.83 0.42
CA ASP A 137 -1.55 14.28 0.66
C ASP A 137 -0.96 14.68 2.03
N GLU A 138 -0.48 15.93 2.12
CA GLU A 138 0.18 16.47 3.32
C GLU A 138 -0.59 16.18 4.61
N GLY A 139 0.02 15.39 5.51
CA GLY A 139 -0.51 15.05 6.83
C GLY A 139 -1.03 13.62 6.99
N MET A 140 -1.05 12.81 5.94
CA MET A 140 -1.31 11.37 6.03
C MET A 140 -0.03 10.54 6.16
N PRO A 141 -0.08 9.40 6.89
CA PRO A 141 1.06 8.48 6.99
C PRO A 141 1.35 7.88 5.60
N GLY A 142 2.63 7.88 5.21
CA GLY A 142 3.08 7.19 3.99
C GLY A 142 2.84 5.68 4.11
N VAL A 143 2.33 5.06 3.05
CA VAL A 143 2.10 3.62 2.99
C VAL A 143 3.30 2.97 2.30
N GLN A 144 4.01 2.11 3.02
CA GLN A 144 5.09 1.33 2.42
C GLN A 144 4.49 0.18 1.63
N ALA A 145 4.91 0.03 0.37
CA ALA A 145 4.48 -1.05 -0.51
C ALA A 145 5.66 -1.96 -0.82
N GLU A 146 5.50 -3.26 -0.58
CA GLU A 146 6.42 -4.30 -1.02
C GLU A 146 5.73 -5.13 -2.11
N PHE A 147 6.27 -5.07 -3.32
CA PHE A 147 5.86 -5.86 -4.46
C PHE A 147 6.69 -7.14 -4.54
N ALA A 148 6.04 -8.26 -4.77
CA ALA A 148 6.67 -9.53 -5.09
C ALA A 148 5.95 -10.19 -6.27
N MET A 149 6.72 -10.72 -7.23
CA MET A 149 6.20 -11.51 -8.34
C MET A 149 6.88 -12.87 -8.38
N GLU A 150 6.07 -13.93 -8.48
CA GLU A 150 6.54 -15.30 -8.56
C GLU A 150 6.74 -15.77 -10.01
N GLN A 151 7.43 -16.89 -10.14
CA GLN A 151 7.58 -17.59 -11.41
C GLN A 151 6.20 -17.93 -11.99
N GLY A 152 5.87 -17.36 -13.15
CA GLY A 152 4.54 -17.51 -13.77
C GLY A 152 3.69 -16.23 -13.75
N GLY A 153 4.17 -15.16 -13.10
CA GLY A 153 3.57 -13.82 -13.17
C GLY A 153 2.58 -13.49 -12.06
N ASP A 154 2.25 -14.45 -11.18
CA ASP A 154 1.45 -14.18 -9.99
C ASP A 154 2.15 -13.14 -9.12
N ALA A 155 1.41 -12.11 -8.71
CA ALA A 155 1.96 -10.96 -8.01
C ALA A 155 1.26 -10.76 -6.66
N THR A 156 2.01 -10.34 -5.66
CA THR A 156 1.48 -9.94 -4.36
C THR A 156 2.09 -8.61 -3.95
N ILE A 157 1.26 -7.70 -3.48
CA ILE A 157 1.68 -6.41 -2.95
C ILE A 157 1.25 -6.33 -1.49
N VAL A 158 2.22 -6.14 -0.60
CA VAL A 158 1.99 -5.92 0.82
C VAL A 158 2.09 -4.43 1.11
N LEU A 159 1.05 -3.87 1.70
CA LEU A 159 0.92 -2.46 2.05
C LEU A 159 0.94 -2.33 3.57
N THR A 160 1.84 -1.50 4.08
CA THR A 160 2.04 -1.31 5.51
C THR A 160 1.94 0.18 5.86
N ALA A 161 1.08 0.51 6.82
CA ALA A 161 0.91 1.84 7.37
C ALA A 161 0.82 1.76 8.90
N GLY A 162 1.82 2.25 9.61
CA GLY A 162 1.94 2.04 11.06
C GLY A 162 1.96 0.55 11.40
N GLU A 163 1.04 0.11 12.26
CA GLU A 163 0.83 -1.31 12.60
C GLU A 163 -0.11 -2.05 11.64
N TYR A 164 -0.72 -1.39 10.64
CA TYR A 164 -1.66 -2.08 9.75
C TYR A 164 -0.97 -2.60 8.51
N SER A 165 -1.17 -3.90 8.23
CA SER A 165 -0.75 -4.53 6.98
C SER A 165 -1.93 -5.06 6.16
N MET A 166 -1.88 -4.88 4.84
CA MET A 166 -2.83 -5.45 3.87
C MET A 166 -2.07 -6.06 2.70
N ALA A 167 -2.48 -7.24 2.26
CA ALA A 167 -1.93 -7.86 1.07
C ALA A 167 -2.96 -7.86 -0.06
N VAL A 168 -2.51 -7.54 -1.27
CA VAL A 168 -3.29 -7.63 -2.51
C VAL A 168 -2.61 -8.65 -3.40
N SER A 169 -3.30 -9.75 -3.70
CA SER A 169 -2.77 -10.82 -4.56
C SER A 169 -3.48 -10.84 -5.91
N PHE A 170 -2.70 -11.12 -6.94
CA PHE A 170 -3.12 -11.17 -8.34
C PHE A 170 -2.66 -12.49 -8.95
N THR A 171 -3.58 -13.15 -9.66
CA THR A 171 -3.25 -14.34 -10.44
C THR A 171 -3.05 -13.96 -11.90
N ALA A 172 -1.91 -14.30 -12.47
CA ALA A 172 -1.61 -14.06 -13.87
C ALA A 172 -2.18 -15.15 -14.78
N ARG A 173 -2.52 -14.75 -16.00
CA ARG A 173 -2.91 -15.65 -17.09
C ARG A 173 -2.28 -15.18 -18.38
N THR A 174 -1.53 -16.09 -19.02
CA THR A 174 -0.86 -15.82 -20.29
C THR A 174 -1.54 -16.58 -21.42
N ALA A 175 -1.93 -15.85 -22.47
CA ALA A 175 -2.44 -16.40 -23.72
C ALA A 175 -1.37 -16.27 -24.81
N HIS A 176 -1.15 -17.34 -25.57
CA HIS A 176 -0.27 -17.33 -26.74
C HIS A 176 -1.11 -17.18 -28.00
N THR A 177 -0.76 -16.19 -28.84
CA THR A 177 -1.43 -15.91 -30.12
C THR A 177 -0.38 -15.93 -31.22
N THR A 178 -0.59 -16.80 -32.21
CA THR A 178 0.39 -16.99 -33.29
C THR A 178 -0.32 -17.18 -34.63
N ASP A 179 0.21 -16.52 -35.64
CA ASP A 179 0.04 -16.77 -37.06
C ASP A 179 1.45 -16.97 -37.60
N HIS A 180 1.74 -18.20 -38.06
CA HIS A 180 3.06 -18.62 -38.55
C HIS A 180 3.64 -17.76 -39.68
N THR A 181 2.85 -16.83 -40.22
CA THR A 181 3.23 -15.92 -41.30
C THR A 181 3.34 -14.46 -40.89
N THR A 182 2.67 -14.03 -39.81
CA THR A 182 2.46 -12.59 -39.54
C THR A 182 2.83 -12.15 -38.13
N TYR A 183 2.48 -12.92 -37.09
CA TYR A 183 2.68 -12.50 -35.71
C TYR A 183 2.82 -13.69 -34.77
N ASP A 184 3.58 -13.52 -33.70
CA ASP A 184 3.78 -14.55 -32.67
C ASP A 184 4.02 -13.83 -31.33
N TYR A 185 2.97 -13.69 -30.53
CA TYR A 185 3.00 -12.90 -29.30
C TYR A 185 2.27 -13.56 -28.13
N TYR A 186 2.69 -13.20 -26.92
CA TYR A 186 2.11 -13.59 -25.65
C TYR A 186 1.43 -12.37 -25.03
N LYS A 187 0.24 -12.60 -24.47
CA LYS A 187 -0.51 -11.61 -23.69
C LYS A 187 -0.71 -12.12 -22.28
N THR A 188 -0.15 -11.42 -21.30
CA THR A 188 -0.33 -11.72 -19.88
C THR A 188 -1.27 -10.70 -19.26
N SER A 189 -2.29 -11.20 -18.57
CA SER A 189 -3.30 -10.39 -17.85
C SER A 189 -3.38 -10.87 -16.41
N TRP A 190 -3.80 -10.00 -15.50
CA TRP A 190 -3.95 -10.32 -14.08
C TRP A 190 -5.42 -10.32 -13.68
N SER A 191 -5.78 -11.21 -12.74
CA SER A 191 -7.12 -11.24 -12.17
C SER A 191 -7.44 -9.94 -11.44
N SER A 192 -8.73 -9.69 -11.16
CA SER A 192 -9.11 -8.68 -10.17
C SER A 192 -8.41 -8.99 -8.84
N GLY A 193 -7.64 -8.04 -8.31
CA GLY A 193 -6.86 -8.24 -7.09
C GLY A 193 -7.73 -8.70 -5.92
N VAL A 194 -7.25 -9.67 -5.15
CA VAL A 194 -7.91 -10.14 -3.93
C VAL A 194 -7.22 -9.49 -2.74
N ILE A 195 -7.97 -8.70 -1.98
CA ILE A 195 -7.47 -8.06 -0.76
C ILE A 195 -7.64 -9.05 0.38
N THR A 196 -6.53 -9.44 0.99
CA THR A 196 -6.50 -10.17 2.25
C THR A 196 -5.96 -9.24 3.32
N LYS A 197 -6.68 -9.13 4.44
CA LYS A 197 -6.19 -8.38 5.59
C LYS A 197 -4.97 -9.13 6.15
N GLY A 198 -3.82 -8.46 6.22
CA GLY A 198 -2.70 -8.93 7.03
C GLY A 198 -3.12 -8.80 8.48
N ALA A 199 -3.18 -9.92 9.20
CA ALA A 199 -3.09 -9.87 10.66
C ALA A 199 -1.61 -9.73 11.00
N ASP A 200 -1.29 -8.81 11.90
CA ASP A 200 -0.03 -8.88 12.66
C ASP A 200 0.03 -10.19 13.46
#